data_AF-R1FLU6-F1
#
_entry.id   AF-R1FLU6-F1
#
_cell.length_a   1.000
_cell.length_b   1.000
_cell.length_c   1.000
_cell.angle_alpha   90.00
_cell.angle_beta   90.00
_cell.angle_gamma   90.00
#
_symmetry.space_group_name_H-M   'P 1'
#
loop_
_entity.id
_entity.type
_entity.pdbx_description
1 polymer ?
#
loop_
_entity_poly.entity_id
_entity_poly.type
_entity_poly.pdbx_seq_one_letter_code
_entity_poly.pdbx_strand_id
1 'polypeptide(L)' 'MGDSLRRENGGWPPHVHYQLSMRRPRTHDLPGVVSFDDVTRAQDAFPDPRLVLGPLSATSLVTNRVEGSDLGADVTKRW' A
#
# COMPACT_ATOMS: atom_id res chain seq x y z
N MET A 1 5.27 27.16 -12.90
CA MET A 1 3.90 26.71 -12.55
C MET A 1 3.80 25.25 -12.09
N GLY A 2 4.84 24.41 -12.16
CA GLY A 2 4.77 22.98 -11.75
C GLY A 2 5.18 22.65 -10.31
N ASP A 3 5.67 23.63 -9.54
CA ASP A 3 6.32 23.37 -8.25
C ASP A 3 5.33 23.31 -7.06
N SER A 4 4.12 23.89 -7.20
CA SER A 4 3.11 23.86 -6.12
C SER A 4 2.45 22.48 -5.97
N LEU A 5 2.15 21.79 -7.08
CA LEU A 5 1.53 20.46 -7.07
C LEU A 5 2.41 19.39 -6.43
N ARG A 6 3.75 19.52 -6.56
CA ARG A 6 4.67 18.63 -5.85
C ARG A 6 4.67 18.89 -4.36
N ARG A 7 4.55 20.14 -3.90
CA ARG A 7 4.51 20.46 -2.46
C ARG A 7 3.25 19.92 -1.79
N GLU A 8 2.10 20.00 -2.46
CA GLU A 8 0.84 19.44 -1.96
C GLU A 8 0.88 17.90 -1.86
N ASN A 9 1.54 17.24 -2.83
CA ASN A 9 1.71 15.78 -2.84
C ASN A 9 2.96 15.30 -2.06
N GLY A 10 3.49 16.10 -1.14
CA GLY A 10 4.64 15.70 -0.30
C GLY A 10 5.92 15.39 -1.10
N GLY A 11 6.08 15.98 -2.28
CA GLY A 11 7.23 15.82 -3.18
C GLY A 11 7.06 14.74 -4.25
N TRP A 12 5.99 13.95 -4.19
CA TRP A 12 5.76 12.81 -5.08
C TRP A 12 5.22 13.24 -6.46
N PRO A 13 5.58 12.52 -7.54
CA PRO A 13 4.88 12.63 -8.83
C PRO A 13 3.38 12.36 -8.67
N PRO A 14 2.53 12.80 -9.62
CA PRO A 14 1.11 12.43 -9.63
C PRO A 14 0.95 10.91 -9.54
N HIS A 15 0.16 10.45 -8.57
CA HIS A 15 -0.02 9.03 -8.27
C HIS A 15 -1.47 8.75 -7.86
N VAL A 16 -1.86 7.47 -7.85
CA VAL A 16 -3.21 7.02 -7.53
C VAL A 16 -3.17 6.16 -6.29
N HIS A 17 -4.03 6.45 -5.32
CA HIS A 17 -4.28 5.59 -4.16
C HIS A 17 -5.44 4.67 -4.51
N TYR A 18 -5.23 3.36 -4.40
CA TYR A 18 -6.22 2.35 -4.72
C TYR A 18 -6.33 1.35 -3.57
N GLN A 19 -7.57 1.05 -3.18
CA GLN A 19 -7.90 0.13 -2.10
C GLN A 19 -8.93 -0.86 -2.60
N LEU A 20 -8.74 -2.15 -2.29
CA LEU A 20 -9.59 -3.24 -2.75
C LEU A 20 -10.16 -4.01 -1.56
N SER A 21 -11.48 -4.21 -1.56
CA SER A 21 -12.19 -4.93 -0.51
C SER A 21 -13.37 -5.71 -1.08
N MET A 22 -13.54 -6.95 -0.61
CA MET A 22 -14.74 -7.76 -0.87
C MET A 22 -15.94 -7.33 -0.02
N ARG A 23 -15.70 -6.49 1.01
CA ARG A 23 -16.73 -5.95 1.90
C ARG A 23 -16.93 -4.47 1.63
N ARG A 24 -18.18 -4.00 1.69
CA ARG A 24 -18.48 -2.57 1.53
C ARG A 24 -17.74 -1.76 2.62
N PRO A 25 -16.88 -0.80 2.26
CA PRO A 25 -16.22 0.05 3.23
C PRO A 25 -17.24 0.97 3.92
N ARG A 26 -17.01 1.23 5.22
CA ARG A 26 -17.82 2.19 5.99
C ARG A 26 -17.22 3.59 5.99
N THR A 27 -15.91 3.71 5.75
CA THR A 27 -15.14 4.95 5.66
C THR A 27 -14.16 4.87 4.48
N HIS A 28 -13.43 5.96 4.22
CA HIS A 28 -12.38 5.99 3.19
C HIS A 28 -11.13 5.17 3.53
N ASP A 29 -10.97 4.69 4.78
CA ASP A 29 -9.77 3.96 5.20
C ASP A 29 -10.08 2.47 5.39
N LEU A 30 -9.27 1.64 4.72
CA LEU A 30 -9.21 0.21 5.02
C LEU A 30 -8.05 -0.10 5.97
N PRO A 31 -8.12 -1.21 6.73
CA PRO A 31 -7.00 -1.66 7.56
C PRO A 31 -5.75 -1.91 6.70
N GLY A 32 -4.66 -1.20 6.98
CA GLY A 32 -3.39 -1.35 6.25
C GLY A 32 -2.39 -2.35 6.88
N VAL A 33 -2.66 -2.81 8.11
CA VAL A 33 -1.82 -3.76 8.86
C VAL A 33 -2.74 -4.74 9.60
N VAL A 34 -2.32 -6.00 9.69
CA VAL A 34 -3.02 -7.07 10.40
C VAL A 34 -2.03 -7.91 11.21
N SER A 35 -2.49 -8.55 12.29
CA SER A 35 -1.68 -9.52 13.04
C SER A 35 -1.44 -10.78 12.21
N PHE A 36 -0.40 -11.56 12.55
CA PHE A 36 -0.10 -12.82 11.86
C PHE A 36 -1.27 -13.81 11.90
N ASP A 37 -1.95 -13.91 13.05
CA ASP A 37 -3.09 -14.81 13.24
C ASP A 37 -4.28 -14.47 12.35
N ASP A 38 -4.37 -13.23 11.89
CA ASP A 38 -5.49 -12.72 11.09
C ASP A 38 -5.16 -12.60 9.59
N VAL A 39 -3.96 -12.98 9.14
CA VAL A 39 -3.52 -12.84 7.72
C VAL A 39 -4.46 -13.56 6.77
N THR A 40 -4.83 -14.81 7.07
CA THR A 40 -5.75 -15.58 6.20
C THR A 40 -7.10 -14.88 6.07
N ARG A 41 -7.67 -14.43 7.19
CA ARG A 41 -8.94 -13.69 7.19
C ARG A 41 -8.84 -12.37 6.44
N ALA A 42 -7.69 -11.69 6.52
CA ALA A 42 -7.46 -10.44 5.82
C ALA A 42 -7.38 -10.65 4.30
N GLN A 43 -6.74 -11.71 3.82
CA GLN A 43 -6.63 -12.01 2.39
C GLN A 43 -8.00 -12.27 1.74
N ASP A 44 -8.93 -12.91 2.46
CA ASP A 44 -10.30 -13.11 1.98
C ASP A 44 -11.08 -11.79 1.85
N ALA A 45 -10.81 -10.83 2.74
CA ALA A 45 -11.49 -9.53 2.75
C ALA A 45 -10.83 -8.50 1.83
N PHE A 46 -9.51 -8.54 1.68
CA PHE A 46 -8.67 -7.57 0.98
C PHE A 46 -7.78 -8.31 -0.01
N PRO A 47 -8.33 -8.68 -1.18
CA PRO A 47 -7.65 -9.54 -2.13
C PRO A 47 -6.51 -8.79 -2.84
N ASP A 48 -5.64 -9.57 -3.49
CA ASP A 48 -4.48 -9.04 -4.20
C ASP A 48 -4.90 -7.99 -5.26
N PRO A 49 -4.41 -6.74 -5.18
CA PRO A 49 -4.79 -5.67 -6.11
C PRO A 49 -4.39 -5.96 -7.56
N ARG A 50 -3.44 -6.87 -7.80
CA ARG A 50 -3.03 -7.31 -9.14
C ARG A 50 -4.16 -8.01 -9.90
N LEU A 51 -5.19 -8.49 -9.21
CA LEU A 51 -6.39 -9.06 -9.86
C LEU A 51 -7.17 -8.03 -10.67
N VAL A 52 -7.07 -6.74 -10.33
CA VAL A 52 -7.72 -5.64 -11.06
C VAL A 52 -6.72 -4.83 -11.87
N LEU A 53 -5.55 -4.53 -11.29
CA LEU A 53 -4.55 -3.66 -11.91
C LEU A 53 -3.63 -4.39 -12.90
N GLY A 54 -3.67 -5.73 -12.91
CA GLY A 54 -2.75 -6.56 -13.68
C GLY A 54 -1.32 -6.57 -13.12
N PRO A 55 -0.34 -7.03 -13.91
CA PRO A 55 1.07 -6.99 -13.53
C PRO A 55 1.53 -5.55 -13.35
N LEU A 56 1.82 -5.17 -12.11
CA LEU A 56 2.44 -3.89 -11.83
C LEU A 56 3.93 -4.02 -12.17
N SER A 57 4.38 -3.36 -13.23
CA SER A 57 5.80 -3.19 -13.52
C SER A 57 6.43 -2.52 -12.30
N ALA A 58 7.55 -3.05 -11.84
CA ALA A 58 8.18 -2.74 -10.55
C ALA A 58 8.69 -1.28 -10.47
N THR A 59 7.77 -0.32 -10.44
CA THR A 59 7.98 1.03 -9.94
C THR A 59 7.28 1.05 -8.58
N SER A 60 8.00 0.56 -7.57
CA SER A 60 7.61 0.50 -6.15
C SER A 60 6.28 -0.21 -5.84
N LEU A 61 6.26 -1.54 -5.97
CA LEU A 61 5.42 -2.34 -5.08
C LEU A 61 6.17 -2.53 -3.77
N VAL A 62 5.82 -1.77 -2.73
CA VAL A 62 6.23 -2.09 -1.36
C VAL A 62 5.37 -3.27 -0.92
N THR A 63 5.90 -4.48 -1.02
CA THR A 63 5.32 -5.65 -0.36
C THR A 63 5.89 -5.73 1.05
N ASN A 64 5.03 -5.71 2.06
CA ASN A 64 5.41 -5.94 3.44
C ASN A 64 5.72 -7.43 3.62
N ARG A 65 6.91 -7.85 3.16
CA ARG A 65 7.48 -9.15 3.50
C ARG A 65 8.48 -8.93 4.62
N VAL A 66 8.08 -9.21 5.85
CA VAL A 66 8.99 -9.23 7.00
C VAL A 66 9.71 -10.58 6.95
N GLU A 67 10.89 -10.61 6.33
CA GLU A 67 11.86 -11.69 6.59
C GLU A 67 12.82 -11.21 7.68
N GLY A 68 13.03 -12.06 8.67
CA GLY A 68 13.76 -11.74 9.89
C GLY A 68 15.22 -11.38 9.64
N SER A 69 15.75 -10.59 10.59
CA SER A 69 17.16 -10.19 10.77
C SER A 69 17.82 -9.52 9.58
N ASP A 70 17.92 -8.19 9.55
CA ASP A 70 18.98 -7.47 10.27
C ASP A 70 18.88 -5.95 10.06
N LEU A 71 19.62 -5.24 10.91
CA LEU A 71 19.61 -3.81 11.18
C LEU A 71 19.97 -2.92 9.96
N GLY A 72 19.21 -1.84 9.76
CA GLY A 72 19.67 -0.63 9.07
C GLY A 72 19.01 -0.33 7.73
N ALA A 73 17.83 0.30 7.75
CA ALA A 73 17.38 1.09 6.60
C ALA A 73 16.53 2.26 7.10
N ASP A 74 16.94 3.45 6.67
CA ASP A 74 16.26 4.73 6.85
C ASP A 74 14.76 4.59 6.54
N VAL A 75 13.94 4.73 7.59
CA VAL A 75 12.49 4.57 7.55
C VAL A 75 11.86 5.90 7.10
N THR A 76 12.27 6.42 5.95
CA THR A 76 11.46 7.42 5.26
C THR A 76 10.20 6.72 4.79
N LYS A 77 9.11 7.00 5.53
CA LYS A 77 7.81 6.34 5.44
C LYS A 77 7.38 6.13 3.99
N ARG A 78 7.57 4.91 3.51
CA ARG A 78 6.97 4.37 2.29
C ARG A 78 5.75 3.58 2.72
N TRP A 79 4.60 4.22 2.58
CA TRP A 79 3.31 3.56 2.39
C TRP A 79 2.93 3.77 0.93
#